data_AF-A0A6M4C800-F1
#
_entry.id   AF-A0A6M4C800-F1
#
_cell.length_a   1.000
_cell.length_b   1.000
_cell.length_c   1.000
_cell.angle_alpha   90.00
_cell.angle_beta   90.00
_cell.angle_gamma   90.00
#
_symmetry.space_group_name_H-M   'P 1'
#
loop_
_entity.id
_entity.type
_entity.pdbx_description
1 polymer ?
#
loop_
_entity_poly.entity_id
_entity_poly.type
_entity_poly.pdbx_seq_one_letter_code
_entity_poly.pdbx_strand_id
1 'polypeptide(L)'
;MHITQLNRECLLCLFSFLDKDSRRSLSRTCSQLRDVFEDPTLWPLLHFHSLAELKKDNFRLSPALRSLSICWHSSRVQVCSIEDWLKSALQRSICSQHESLVNDFLLQVCNRCPNLTSVTLSGCGHVTDDCLARLLLSCPRLRTLRLENCARVTNRTLAAMIPDQPPRARVCAASAFSAAPGRQSMPHPTGSY
;
A
#
# COMPACT_ATOMS: atom_id res chain seq x y z
N MET A 1 24.94 23.61 -17.54
CA MET A 1 23.74 24.22 -16.94
C MET A 1 23.51 23.55 -15.58
N HIS A 2 23.63 24.27 -14.46
CA HIS A 2 23.43 23.65 -13.14
C HIS A 2 21.93 23.64 -12.81
N ILE A 3 21.40 22.49 -12.38
CA ILE A 3 19.99 22.32 -12.01
C ILE A 3 19.56 23.31 -10.90
N THR A 4 20.50 23.79 -10.08
CA THR A 4 20.30 24.78 -9.01
C THR A 4 20.01 26.19 -9.50
N GLN A 5 20.15 26.48 -10.80
CA GLN A 5 19.76 27.77 -11.38
C GLN A 5 18.29 27.84 -11.80
N LEU A 6 17.57 26.71 -11.74
CA LEU A 6 16.15 26.65 -12.06
C LEU A 6 15.30 27.19 -10.90
N ASN A 7 14.16 27.78 -11.24
CA ASN A 7 13.19 28.24 -10.25
C ASN A 7 12.49 27.05 -9.55
N ARG A 8 11.82 27.33 -8.44
CA ARG A 8 11.14 26.32 -7.61
C ARG A 8 10.11 25.50 -8.38
N GLU A 9 9.35 26.12 -9.28
CA GLU A 9 8.31 25.45 -10.06
C GLU A 9 8.89 24.46 -11.08
N CYS A 10 9.96 24.84 -11.79
CA CYS A 10 10.67 23.95 -12.69
C CYS A 10 11.30 22.77 -11.93
N LEU A 11 11.85 23.02 -10.75
CA LEU A 11 12.40 21.95 -9.89
C LEU A 11 11.32 20.98 -9.41
N LEU A 12 10.15 21.48 -9.00
CA LEU A 12 9.00 20.64 -8.64
C LEU A 12 8.51 19.81 -9.83
N CYS A 13 8.45 20.43 -11.02
CA CYS A 13 8.09 19.74 -12.25
C CYS A 13 9.08 18.62 -12.56
N LEU A 14 10.38 18.88 -12.51
CA LEU A 14 11.42 17.86 -12.70
C LEU A 14 11.32 16.74 -11.68
N PHE A 15 11.16 17.07 -10.39
CA PHE A 15 11.02 16.07 -9.33
C PHE A 15 9.76 15.23 -9.48
N SER A 16 8.69 15.77 -10.08
CA SER A 16 7.45 15.01 -10.32
C SER A 16 7.67 13.79 -11.21
N PHE A 17 8.64 13.84 -12.14
CA PHE A 17 9.01 12.72 -13.03
C PHE A 17 9.97 11.71 -12.40
N LEU A 18 10.61 12.06 -11.28
CA LEU A 18 11.57 11.19 -10.62
C LEU A 18 10.86 10.23 -9.66
N ASP A 19 11.42 9.04 -9.51
CA ASP A 19 11.03 8.10 -8.45
C ASP A 19 11.49 8.58 -7.07
N LYS A 20 10.95 7.94 -6.03
CA LYS A 20 11.14 8.33 -4.61
C LYS A 20 12.61 8.29 -4.19
N ASP A 21 13.37 7.30 -4.67
CA ASP A 21 14.78 7.12 -4.34
C ASP A 21 15.65 8.14 -5.08
N SER A 22 15.34 8.41 -6.36
CA SER A 22 15.97 9.48 -7.14
C SER A 22 15.76 10.86 -6.51
N ARG A 23 14.53 11.18 -6.11
CA ARG A 23 14.21 12.43 -5.37
C ARG A 23 15.02 12.54 -4.08
N ARG A 24 15.15 11.45 -3.32
CA ARG A 24 15.96 11.39 -2.09
C ARG A 24 17.46 11.54 -2.37
N SER A 25 17.94 10.96 -3.44
CA SER A 25 19.35 11.11 -3.85
C SER A 25 19.66 12.57 -4.15
N LEU A 26 18.78 13.24 -4.90
CA LEU A 26 18.91 14.66 -5.21
C LEU A 26 18.79 15.56 -3.98
N SER A 27 17.90 15.25 -3.02
CA SER A 27 17.73 16.06 -1.79
C SER A 27 18.98 16.07 -0.89
N ARG A 28 19.90 15.13 -1.09
CA ARG A 28 21.19 15.08 -0.37
C ARG A 28 22.26 15.97 -0.99
N THR A 29 22.07 16.44 -2.21
CA THR A 29 23.10 17.20 -2.95
C THR A 29 23.16 18.66 -2.53
N CYS A 30 22.02 19.33 -2.30
CA CYS A 30 21.97 20.71 -1.82
C CYS A 30 20.68 21.04 -1.05
N SER A 31 20.69 22.16 -0.32
CA SER A 31 19.53 22.63 0.47
C SER A 31 18.30 22.94 -0.39
N GLN A 32 18.49 23.59 -1.55
CA GLN A 32 17.38 23.92 -2.45
C GLN A 32 16.62 22.67 -2.93
N LEU A 33 17.33 21.59 -3.28
CA LEU A 33 16.73 20.33 -3.68
C LEU A 33 16.13 19.56 -2.49
N ARG A 34 16.63 19.80 -1.28
CA ARG A 34 16.00 19.32 -0.04
C ARG A 34 14.66 20.00 0.19
N ASP A 35 14.58 21.31 0.03
CA ASP A 35 13.32 22.06 0.20
C ASP A 35 12.27 21.63 -0.83
N VAL A 36 12.68 21.33 -2.07
CA VAL A 36 11.81 20.79 -3.11
C VAL A 36 11.33 19.37 -2.77
N PHE A 37 12.21 18.53 -2.22
CA PHE A 37 11.84 17.19 -1.74
C PHE A 37 10.85 17.24 -0.58
N GLU A 38 10.96 18.24 0.29
CA GLU A 38 10.06 18.44 1.44
C GLU A 38 8.71 19.04 1.05
N ASP A 39 8.56 19.50 -0.19
CA ASP A 39 7.31 20.07 -0.65
C ASP A 39 6.17 19.04 -0.62
N PRO A 40 5.06 19.32 0.09
CA PRO A 40 3.94 18.40 0.21
C PRO A 40 3.24 18.09 -1.12
N THR A 41 3.28 18.99 -2.11
CA THR A 41 2.65 18.80 -3.42
C THR A 41 3.35 17.77 -4.28
N LEU A 42 4.58 17.37 -3.92
CA LEU A 42 5.35 16.35 -4.64
C LEU A 42 4.86 14.93 -4.34
N TRP A 43 4.15 14.75 -3.23
CA TRP A 43 3.75 13.44 -2.70
C TRP A 43 2.22 13.21 -2.66
N PRO A 44 1.46 13.53 -3.73
CA PRO A 44 0.02 13.26 -3.74
C PRO A 44 -0.29 11.77 -3.88
N LEU A 45 0.67 10.98 -4.37
CA LEU A 45 0.55 9.56 -4.63
C LEU A 45 1.79 8.84 -4.05
N LEU A 46 1.57 7.85 -3.19
CA LEU A 46 2.65 6.99 -2.68
C LEU A 46 2.36 5.55 -3.03
N HIS A 47 3.23 4.93 -3.84
CA HIS A 47 3.12 3.54 -4.26
C HIS A 47 4.36 2.78 -3.84
N PHE A 48 4.23 1.80 -2.95
CA PHE A 48 5.32 0.95 -2.46
C PHE A 48 5.12 -0.47 -3.00
N HIS A 49 6.10 -0.98 -3.75
CA HIS A 49 6.03 -2.32 -4.33
C HIS A 49 6.88 -3.35 -3.56
N SER A 50 7.63 -2.91 -2.55
CA SER A 50 8.52 -3.77 -1.75
C SER A 50 8.79 -3.17 -0.36
N LEU A 51 9.14 -4.04 0.61
CA LEU A 51 9.62 -3.62 1.94
C LEU A 51 10.77 -2.63 1.84
N ALA A 52 11.66 -2.85 0.87
CA ALA A 52 12.87 -2.05 0.71
C ALA A 52 12.56 -0.58 0.38
N GLU A 53 11.35 -0.28 -0.09
CA GLU A 53 10.90 1.06 -0.39
C GLU A 53 10.22 1.76 0.80
N LEU A 54 9.75 1.05 1.82
CA LEU A 54 9.08 1.65 2.97
C LEU A 54 10.12 2.16 4.00
N LYS A 55 10.95 3.12 3.60
CA LYS A 55 12.00 3.71 4.44
C LYS A 55 11.56 5.09 4.93
N LYS A 56 11.74 5.41 6.22
CA LYS A 56 11.26 6.66 6.83
C LYS A 56 11.68 7.95 6.11
N ASP A 57 12.77 7.94 5.34
CA ASP A 57 13.32 9.15 4.69
C ASP A 57 13.33 9.13 3.15
N ASN A 58 12.62 8.21 2.49
CA ASN A 58 12.43 8.29 1.03
C ASN A 58 11.05 8.82 0.61
N PHE A 59 10.18 9.21 1.55
CA PHE A 59 8.91 9.87 1.28
C PHE A 59 8.60 10.93 2.35
N ARG A 60 7.62 11.80 2.06
CA ARG A 60 7.01 12.69 3.06
C ARG A 60 5.51 12.45 3.12
N LEU A 61 5.02 12.25 4.34
CA LEU A 61 3.57 12.24 4.61
C LEU A 61 3.10 13.67 4.80
N SER A 62 2.10 14.06 4.04
CA SER A 62 1.50 15.38 4.11
C SER A 62 -0.03 15.30 3.94
N PRO A 63 -0.77 16.35 4.33
CA PRO A 63 -2.19 16.45 4.04
C PRO A 63 -2.52 16.48 2.55
N ALA A 64 -1.53 16.61 1.66
CA ALA A 64 -1.70 16.56 0.22
C ALA A 64 -1.73 15.12 -0.33
N LEU A 65 -1.42 14.10 0.48
CA LEU A 65 -1.50 12.70 0.07
C LEU A 65 -2.96 12.32 -0.25
N ARG A 66 -3.19 11.81 -1.46
CA ARG A 66 -4.51 11.41 -1.98
C ARG A 66 -4.59 9.92 -2.24
N SER A 67 -3.51 9.30 -2.75
CA SER A 67 -3.48 7.87 -3.01
C SER A 67 -2.31 7.22 -2.30
N LEU A 68 -2.59 6.10 -1.65
CA LEU A 68 -1.60 5.24 -1.04
C LEU A 68 -1.77 3.81 -1.56
N SER A 69 -0.69 3.20 -2.02
CA SER A 69 -0.65 1.80 -2.40
C SER A 69 0.54 1.13 -1.72
N ILE A 70 0.28 0.05 -1.01
CA ILE A 70 1.31 -0.81 -0.42
C ILE A 70 1.08 -2.21 -0.96
N CYS A 71 2.02 -2.68 -1.75
CA CYS A 71 1.99 -3.99 -2.37
C CYS A 71 3.12 -4.83 -1.81
N TRP A 72 2.76 -5.88 -1.09
CA TRP A 72 3.64 -6.94 -0.66
C TRP A 72 3.56 -8.09 -1.65
N HIS A 73 4.40 -8.04 -2.69
CA HIS A 73 4.60 -9.15 -3.61
C HIS A 73 6.09 -9.39 -3.82
N SER A 74 6.50 -10.65 -3.84
CA SER A 74 7.83 -11.00 -4.31
C SER A 74 7.81 -10.86 -5.82
N SER A 75 8.71 -10.07 -6.41
CA SER A 75 8.85 -9.94 -7.87
C SER A 75 9.13 -11.28 -8.58
N ARG A 76 9.44 -12.34 -7.81
CA ARG A 76 9.66 -13.70 -8.32
C ARG A 76 8.46 -14.64 -8.20
N VAL A 77 7.40 -14.29 -7.45
CA VAL A 77 6.25 -15.19 -7.26
C VAL A 77 4.96 -14.40 -7.26
N GLN A 78 4.11 -14.62 -8.27
CA GLN A 78 2.96 -13.79 -8.57
C GLN A 78 1.79 -13.87 -7.56
N VAL A 79 1.70 -14.91 -6.74
CA VAL A 79 0.78 -14.96 -5.58
C VAL A 79 1.34 -15.97 -4.61
N CYS A 80 1.88 -15.53 -3.47
CA CYS A 80 2.08 -16.42 -2.32
C CYS A 80 1.03 -16.05 -1.28
N SER A 81 0.22 -17.03 -0.86
CA SER A 81 -0.63 -16.86 0.31
C SER A 81 0.25 -16.51 1.51
N ILE A 82 -0.25 -15.73 2.47
CA ILE A 82 0.50 -15.46 3.71
C ILE A 82 0.88 -16.78 4.43
N GLU A 83 0.09 -17.83 4.21
CA GLU A 83 0.34 -19.20 4.67
C GLU A 83 1.62 -19.80 4.09
N ASP A 84 1.97 -19.49 2.84
CA ASP A 84 3.21 -19.94 2.21
C ASP A 84 4.43 -19.23 2.81
N TRP A 85 4.27 -17.96 3.20
CA TRP A 85 5.32 -17.21 3.91
C TRP A 85 5.54 -17.70 5.34
N LEU A 86 4.53 -18.26 5.99
CA LEU A 86 4.65 -18.76 7.36
C LEU A 86 5.38 -20.12 7.45
N LYS A 87 5.85 -20.70 6.34
CA LYS A 87 6.46 -22.04 6.31
C LYS A 87 7.90 -22.07 6.85
N SER A 88 8.68 -20.99 6.74
CA SER A 88 10.06 -20.93 7.28
C SER A 88 10.23 -19.91 8.40
N ALA A 89 11.12 -20.18 9.36
CA ALA A 89 11.39 -19.28 10.49
C ALA A 89 11.93 -17.90 10.05
N LEU A 90 12.75 -17.86 8.98
CA LEU A 90 13.25 -16.61 8.40
C LEU A 90 12.12 -15.79 7.77
N GLN A 91 11.23 -16.42 7.02
CA GLN A 91 10.09 -15.71 6.44
C GLN A 91 9.11 -15.22 7.51
N ARG A 92 8.91 -15.97 8.61
CA ARG A 92 8.12 -15.48 9.76
C ARG A 92 8.69 -14.19 10.35
N SER A 93 10.01 -14.11 10.52
CA SER A 93 10.68 -12.91 11.02
C SER A 93 10.53 -11.71 10.06
N ILE A 94 10.65 -11.96 8.76
CA ILE A 94 10.44 -10.92 7.73
C ILE A 94 8.98 -10.46 7.72
N CYS A 95 8.02 -11.39 7.88
CA CYS A 95 6.59 -11.07 7.96
C CYS A 95 6.24 -10.26 9.20
N SER A 96 6.78 -10.59 10.37
CA SER A 96 6.52 -9.83 11.60
C SER A 96 7.15 -8.44 11.56
N GLN A 97 8.35 -8.31 10.99
CA GLN A 97 8.98 -7.00 10.76
C GLN A 97 8.15 -6.15 9.78
N HIS A 98 7.64 -6.76 8.71
CA HIS A 98 6.74 -6.10 7.77
C HIS A 98 5.43 -5.66 8.44
N GLU A 99 4.85 -6.52 9.29
CA GLU A 99 3.64 -6.23 10.05
C GLU A 99 3.81 -4.97 10.91
N SER A 100 4.89 -4.91 11.69
CA SER A 100 5.19 -3.72 12.50
C SER A 100 5.34 -2.48 11.62
N LEU A 101 6.12 -2.57 10.55
CA LEU A 101 6.44 -1.43 9.69
C LEU A 101 5.20 -0.86 8.98
N VAL A 102 4.35 -1.71 8.41
CA VAL A 102 3.12 -1.27 7.75
C VAL A 102 2.13 -0.71 8.75
N ASN A 103 1.98 -1.35 9.91
CA ASN A 103 1.07 -0.87 10.95
C ASN A 103 1.51 0.52 11.45
N ASP A 104 2.78 0.69 11.81
CA ASP A 104 3.35 1.98 12.21
C ASP A 104 3.16 3.05 11.12
N PHE A 105 3.37 2.67 9.87
CA PHE A 105 3.19 3.57 8.73
C PHE A 105 1.73 3.99 8.55
N LEU A 106 0.79 3.05 8.61
CA LEU A 106 -0.65 3.35 8.52
C LEU A 106 -1.11 4.26 9.67
N LEU A 107 -0.57 4.08 10.89
CA LEU A 107 -0.84 4.99 12.01
C LEU A 107 -0.36 6.42 11.73
N GLN A 108 0.83 6.57 11.14
CA GLN A 108 1.32 7.89 10.73
C GLN A 108 0.44 8.50 9.64
N VAL A 109 -0.03 7.70 8.68
CA VAL A 109 -0.98 8.15 7.63
C VAL A 109 -2.28 8.62 8.26
N CYS A 110 -2.85 7.88 9.22
CA CYS A 110 -4.07 8.27 9.93
C CYS A 110 -3.90 9.65 10.60
N ASN A 111 -2.73 9.93 11.18
CA ASN A 111 -2.49 11.19 11.88
C ASN A 111 -2.15 12.37 10.95
N ARG A 112 -1.60 12.13 9.77
CA ARG A 112 -1.01 13.17 8.90
C ARG A 112 -1.74 13.40 7.57
N CYS A 113 -2.60 12.47 7.15
CA CYS A 113 -3.16 12.45 5.80
C CYS A 113 -4.71 12.40 5.79
N PRO A 114 -5.41 13.45 6.29
CA PRO A 114 -6.88 13.46 6.36
C PRO A 114 -7.58 13.52 4.99
N ASN A 115 -6.87 13.92 3.92
CA ASN A 115 -7.42 14.05 2.57
C ASN A 115 -7.23 12.80 1.69
N LEU A 116 -6.85 11.67 2.28
CA LEU A 116 -6.64 10.43 1.55
C LEU A 116 -7.94 9.98 0.88
N THR A 117 -7.88 9.70 -0.42
CA THR A 117 -9.03 9.29 -1.24
C THR A 117 -8.96 7.84 -1.67
N SER A 118 -7.76 7.26 -1.78
CA SER A 118 -7.58 5.89 -2.25
C SER A 118 -6.50 5.19 -1.45
N VAL A 119 -6.80 3.98 -0.98
CA VAL A 119 -5.86 3.08 -0.30
C VAL A 119 -5.93 1.71 -0.97
N THR A 120 -4.78 1.18 -1.35
CA THR A 120 -4.62 -0.18 -1.85
C THR A 120 -3.62 -0.91 -0.96
N LEU A 121 -4.05 -2.01 -0.35
CA LEU A 121 -3.19 -2.90 0.42
C LEU A 121 -3.24 -4.29 -0.22
N SER A 122 -2.11 -4.77 -0.69
CA SER A 122 -1.98 -6.09 -1.32
C SER A 122 -0.95 -6.93 -0.58
N GLY A 123 -1.27 -8.18 -0.24
CA GLY A 123 -0.38 -9.08 0.50
C GLY A 123 -0.15 -8.66 1.96
N CYS A 124 -0.96 -7.72 2.46
CA CYS A 124 -0.91 -7.23 3.84
C CYS A 124 -1.82 -8.06 4.75
N GLY A 125 -1.64 -9.39 4.79
CA GLY A 125 -2.50 -10.31 5.55
C GLY A 125 -2.46 -10.14 7.08
N HIS A 126 -1.59 -9.28 7.59
CA HIS A 126 -1.51 -8.92 9.01
C HIS A 126 -2.41 -7.75 9.40
N VAL A 127 -2.86 -6.94 8.43
CA VAL A 127 -3.69 -5.76 8.70
C VAL A 127 -5.02 -6.19 9.29
N THR A 128 -5.37 -5.61 10.44
CA THR A 128 -6.58 -5.94 11.20
C THR A 128 -7.72 -4.98 10.90
N ASP A 129 -8.95 -5.43 11.19
CA ASP A 129 -10.15 -4.59 11.09
C ASP A 129 -10.02 -3.29 11.90
N ASP A 130 -9.43 -3.32 13.09
CA ASP A 130 -9.20 -2.14 13.94
C ASP A 130 -8.29 -1.09 13.30
N CYS A 131 -7.26 -1.52 12.56
CA CYS A 131 -6.37 -0.59 11.86
C CYS A 131 -7.10 0.10 10.72
N LEU A 132 -7.92 -0.65 9.98
CA LEU A 132 -8.73 -0.11 8.89
C LEU A 132 -9.86 0.78 9.41
N ALA A 133 -10.50 0.44 10.53
CA ALA A 133 -11.50 1.27 11.18
C ALA A 133 -10.92 2.63 11.59
N ARG A 134 -9.73 2.65 12.20
CA ARG A 134 -9.00 3.90 12.51
C ARG A 134 -8.68 4.69 11.24
N LEU A 135 -8.24 4.02 10.17
CA LEU A 135 -7.97 4.70 8.90
C LEU A 135 -9.22 5.34 8.29
N LEU A 136 -10.35 4.65 8.33
CA LEU A 136 -11.64 5.16 7.88
C LEU A 136 -12.13 6.36 8.71
N LEU A 137 -11.92 6.31 10.04
CA LEU A 137 -12.25 7.41 10.95
C LEU A 137 -11.37 8.64 10.72
N SER A 138 -10.06 8.43 10.51
CA SER A 138 -9.10 9.51 10.31
C SER A 138 -9.12 10.12 8.89
N CYS A 139 -9.58 9.37 7.89
CA CYS A 139 -9.60 9.80 6.48
C CYS A 139 -11.05 9.92 5.96
N PRO A 140 -11.79 10.99 6.32
CA PRO A 140 -13.21 11.13 5.96
C PRO A 140 -13.45 11.30 4.45
N ARG A 141 -12.39 11.55 3.67
CA ARG A 141 -12.43 11.69 2.21
C ARG A 141 -12.10 10.40 1.46
N LEU A 142 -11.90 9.29 2.17
CA LEU A 142 -11.57 8.03 1.53
C LEU A 142 -12.74 7.57 0.64
N ARG A 143 -12.42 7.25 -0.61
CA ARG A 143 -13.36 6.80 -1.65
C ARG A 143 -13.11 5.39 -2.13
N THR A 144 -11.90 4.89 -1.97
CA THR A 144 -11.52 3.58 -2.50
C THR A 144 -10.63 2.90 -1.51
N LEU A 145 -11.05 1.72 -1.04
CA LEU A 145 -10.23 0.83 -0.22
C LEU A 145 -10.13 -0.51 -0.93
N ARG A 146 -8.94 -0.82 -1.47
CA ARG A 146 -8.66 -2.09 -2.13
C ARG A 146 -7.85 -2.97 -1.21
N LEU A 147 -8.34 -4.18 -0.97
CA LEU A 147 -7.70 -5.17 -0.11
C LEU A 147 -7.52 -6.44 -0.93
N GLU A 148 -6.27 -6.80 -1.17
CA GLU A 148 -5.87 -7.99 -1.92
C GLU A 148 -5.06 -8.90 -1.00
N ASN A 149 -5.44 -10.18 -0.92
CA ASN A 149 -4.74 -11.16 -0.08
C ASN A 149 -4.58 -10.72 1.40
N CYS A 150 -5.60 -10.04 1.94
CA CYS A 150 -5.64 -9.57 3.33
C CYS A 150 -6.43 -10.56 4.21
N ALA A 151 -5.78 -11.65 4.65
CA ALA A 151 -6.45 -12.77 5.33
C ALA A 151 -7.12 -12.44 6.67
N ARG A 152 -6.65 -11.40 7.38
CA ARG A 152 -7.20 -10.98 8.68
C ARG A 152 -8.31 -9.93 8.61
N VAL A 153 -8.62 -9.41 7.42
CA VAL A 153 -9.68 -8.42 7.26
C VAL A 153 -11.00 -9.15 7.09
N THR A 154 -11.98 -8.85 7.94
CA THR A 154 -13.30 -9.48 7.94
C THR A 154 -14.39 -8.49 7.56
N ASN A 155 -15.64 -8.96 7.49
CA ASN A 155 -16.81 -8.09 7.27
C ASN A 155 -16.98 -7.00 8.36
N ARG A 156 -16.22 -7.05 9.46
CA ARG A 156 -16.20 -6.00 10.49
C ARG A 156 -15.69 -4.67 9.94
N THR A 157 -14.72 -4.67 9.04
CA THR A 157 -14.32 -3.45 8.32
C THR A 157 -15.46 -2.80 7.55
N LEU A 158 -16.32 -3.60 6.93
CA LEU A 158 -17.50 -3.10 6.24
C LEU A 158 -18.54 -2.54 7.23
N ALA A 159 -18.68 -3.15 8.40
CA ALA A 159 -19.56 -2.66 9.47
C ALA A 159 -19.04 -1.39 10.15
N ALA A 160 -17.71 -1.21 10.24
CA ALA A 160 -17.07 0.02 10.71
C ALA A 160 -17.30 1.21 9.77
N MET A 161 -17.71 0.94 8.52
CA MET A 161 -18.28 1.93 7.62
C MET A 161 -19.70 2.27 8.11
N ILE A 162 -19.79 3.22 9.05
CA ILE A 162 -21.04 3.62 9.70
C ILE A 162 -22.11 3.94 8.63
N PRO A 163 -23.34 3.40 8.74
CA PRO A 163 -24.42 3.61 7.75
C PRO A 163 -24.94 5.06 7.65
N ASP A 164 -24.47 5.96 8.51
CA ASP A 164 -24.87 7.37 8.58
C ASP A 164 -24.04 8.30 7.68
N GLN A 165 -23.24 7.73 6.77
CA GLN A 165 -22.56 8.49 5.73
C GLN A 165 -23.03 8.03 4.35
N PRO A 166 -23.34 8.97 3.41
CA PRO A 166 -23.65 8.63 2.02
C PRO A 166 -22.49 7.81 1.42
N PRO A 167 -22.68 7.05 0.33
CA PRO A 167 -21.73 6.04 -0.14
C PRO A 167 -20.38 6.67 -0.49
N ARG A 168 -19.50 6.80 0.49
CA ARG A 168 -18.28 7.60 0.39
C ARG A 168 -17.13 6.76 -0.15
N ALA A 169 -16.96 5.53 0.35
CA ALA A 169 -15.91 4.62 -0.11
C ALA A 169 -16.44 3.27 -0.63
N ARG A 170 -15.90 2.84 -1.78
CA ARG A 170 -16.05 1.50 -2.33
C ARG A 170 -14.94 0.62 -1.78
N VAL A 171 -15.30 -0.44 -1.07
CA VAL A 171 -14.36 -1.49 -0.69
C VAL A 171 -14.32 -2.53 -1.80
N CYS A 172 -13.15 -2.72 -2.42
CA CYS A 172 -12.90 -3.82 -3.32
C CYS A 172 -12.00 -4.80 -2.58
N ALA A 173 -12.62 -5.74 -1.88
CA ALA A 173 -11.92 -6.90 -1.36
C ALA A 173 -11.80 -7.92 -2.51
N ALA A 174 -10.66 -7.95 -3.18
CA ALA A 174 -10.32 -9.08 -4.02
C ALA A 174 -9.78 -10.16 -3.09
N SER A 175 -10.71 -10.85 -2.42
CA SER A 175 -10.39 -12.16 -1.88
C SER A 175 -10.00 -13.02 -3.07
N ALA A 176 -8.81 -13.60 -3.06
CA ALA A 176 -8.44 -14.71 -3.93
C ALA A 176 -9.25 -15.98 -3.58
N PHE A 177 -10.55 -15.82 -3.33
CA PHE A 177 -11.54 -16.87 -3.18
C PHE A 177 -12.42 -16.84 -4.43
N SER A 178 -11.81 -17.16 -5.57
CA SER A 178 -12.57 -17.90 -6.58
C SER A 178 -12.39 -19.38 -6.24
N ALA A 179 -13.16 -19.83 -5.27
CA ALA A 179 -13.69 -21.17 -5.35
C ALA A 179 -14.80 -21.13 -6.41
N ALA A 180 -14.52 -21.71 -7.58
CA ALA A 180 -15.52 -22.06 -8.59
C ALA A 180 -14.96 -23.24 -9.43
N PRO A 181 -15.79 -24.08 -10.04
CA PRO A 181 -16.19 -25.37 -9.47
C PRO A 181 -15.75 -26.57 -10.34
N GLY A 182 -15.73 -27.77 -9.76
CA GLY A 182 -15.84 -29.03 -10.50
C GLY A 182 -14.70 -29.37 -11.45
N ARG A 183 -13.63 -30.00 -10.93
CA ARG A 183 -12.97 -31.06 -11.71
C ARG A 183 -14.02 -32.17 -11.88
N GLN A 184 -14.69 -32.21 -13.02
CA GLN A 184 -15.24 -33.46 -13.52
C GLN A 184 -14.05 -34.42 -13.61
N SER A 185 -14.01 -35.34 -12.66
CA SER A 185 -13.27 -36.59 -12.76
C SER A 185 -13.70 -37.26 -14.06
N MET A 186 -12.86 -37.13 -15.10
CA MET A 186 -12.92 -38.02 -16.24
C MET A 186 -12.69 -39.45 -15.72
N PRO A 187 -13.56 -40.41 -16.08
CA PRO A 187 -13.41 -41.78 -15.64
C PRO A 187 -12.13 -42.39 -16.22
N HIS A 188 -11.39 -43.08 -15.36
CA HIS A 188 -10.37 -44.05 -15.79
C HIS A 188 -11.01 -45.03 -16.78
N PRO A 189 -10.42 -45.30 -17.96
CA PRO A 189 -10.67 -46.55 -18.64
C PRO A 189 -9.91 -47.64 -17.89
N THR A 190 -10.63 -48.38 -17.05
CA THR A 190 -10.29 -49.74 -16.65
C THR A 190 -10.46 -50.68 -17.84
N GLY A 191 -9.46 -51.53 -18.08
CA GLY A 191 -9.57 -52.80 -18.79
C GLY A 191 -9.04 -52.75 -20.23
N SER A 192 -7.89 -53.35 -20.53
CA SER A 192 -7.62 -54.80 -20.67
C SER A 192 -8.31 -55.43 -21.89
N TYR A 193 -7.53 -55.58 -22.96
CA TYR A 193 -7.37 -56.82 -23.73
C TYR A 193 -5.96 -56.84 -24.31
#